data_AF-A0A2E2KLR3-F1
#
_entry.id   AF-A0A2E2KLR3-F1
#
_cell.length_a   1.000
_cell.length_b   1.000
_cell.length_c   1.000
_cell.angle_alpha   90.00
_cell.angle_beta   90.00
_cell.angle_gamma   90.00
#
_symmetry.space_group_name_H-M   'P 1'
#
loop_
_entity.id
_entity.type
_entity.pdbx_description
1 polymer ?
#
loop_
_entity_poly.entity_id
_entity_poly.type
_entity_poly.pdbx_seq_one_letter_code
_entity_poly.pdbx_strand_id
1 'polypeptide(L)'
;MLEKCKSAKERWGGVSGIIDGWLEERQMLISLFVHLPEHHINEELNSKIQGFCEVLMDYLSSGHFEVYEQLLREGSDFADGSLEEGQELLPKIQVSTDIALDFNDDFSNLLDPTVQQIREFSEHLSKLGEALEERFKLEDQMIAVLHTSHREVVAG
;
A
#
# COMPACT_ATOMS: atom_id res chain seq x y z
N MET A 1 -3.31 23.54 -23.88
CA MET A 1 -2.92 24.93 -23.60
C MET A 1 -2.78 25.07 -22.09
N LEU A 2 -1.59 25.48 -21.62
CA LEU A 2 -1.25 25.92 -20.26
C LEU A 2 -1.61 24.98 -19.10
N GLU A 3 -1.04 23.78 -19.08
CA GLU A 3 -0.64 23.18 -17.81
C GLU A 3 0.87 23.31 -17.69
N LYS A 4 1.39 23.48 -16.46
CA LYS A 4 2.83 23.58 -16.09
C LYS A 4 3.35 25.01 -15.90
N CYS A 5 2.75 25.70 -14.95
CA CYS A 5 3.53 26.42 -13.95
C CYS A 5 2.82 26.26 -12.59
N LYS A 6 2.70 25.02 -12.10
CA LYS A 6 2.39 24.79 -10.68
C LYS A 6 3.66 25.10 -9.91
N SER A 7 3.58 25.99 -8.93
CA SER A 7 4.71 26.27 -8.04
C SER A 7 5.14 24.98 -7.32
N ALA A 8 6.42 24.87 -6.93
CA ALA A 8 6.90 23.70 -6.18
C ALA A 8 6.01 23.44 -4.95
N LYS A 9 5.58 24.50 -4.26
CA LYS A 9 4.65 24.45 -3.13
C LYS A 9 3.27 23.88 -3.45
N GLU A 10 2.65 24.26 -4.57
CA GLU A 10 1.35 23.70 -4.99
C GLU A 10 1.45 22.24 -5.41
N ARG A 11 2.57 21.84 -6.03
CA ARG A 11 2.85 20.44 -6.36
C ARG A 11 3.01 19.63 -5.08
N TRP A 12 3.82 20.13 -4.15
CA TRP A 12 4.11 19.52 -2.86
C TRP A 12 2.84 19.29 -2.04
N GLY A 13 1.98 20.31 -1.91
CA GLY A 13 0.70 20.16 -1.23
C GLY A 13 -0.27 19.19 -1.92
N GLY A 14 -0.18 19.05 -3.25
CA GLY A 14 -0.93 18.01 -3.98
C GLY A 14 -0.44 16.60 -3.67
N VAL A 15 0.88 16.40 -3.59
CA VAL A 15 1.49 15.12 -3.20
C VAL A 15 1.14 14.76 -1.77
N SER A 16 1.17 15.72 -0.83
CA SER A 16 0.74 15.46 0.56
C SER A 16 -0.71 14.95 0.61
N GLY A 17 -1.63 15.54 -0.16
CA GLY A 17 -3.03 15.08 -0.20
C GLY A 17 -3.20 13.67 -0.76
N ILE A 18 -2.40 13.28 -1.75
CA ILE A 18 -2.37 11.92 -2.30
C ILE A 18 -1.86 10.93 -1.25
N ILE A 19 -0.78 11.28 -0.53
CA ILE A 19 -0.23 10.46 0.55
C ILE A 19 -1.26 10.29 1.67
N ASP A 20 -1.92 11.37 2.10
CA ASP A 20 -2.92 11.32 3.16
C ASP A 20 -4.06 10.35 2.82
N GLY A 21 -4.62 10.44 1.60
CA GLY A 21 -5.67 9.52 1.15
C GLY A 21 -5.21 8.06 1.10
N TRP A 22 -3.98 7.81 0.62
CA TRP A 22 -3.42 6.46 0.59
C TRP A 22 -3.13 5.89 2.00
N LEU A 23 -2.76 6.74 2.96
CA LEU A 23 -2.62 6.32 4.37
C LEU A 23 -3.98 6.03 5.02
N GLU A 24 -5.06 6.67 4.60
CA GLU A 24 -6.43 6.31 5.00
C GLU A 24 -6.82 4.93 4.45
N GLU A 25 -6.51 4.62 3.19
CA GLU A 25 -6.67 3.27 2.61
C GLU A 25 -5.89 2.21 3.40
N ARG A 26 -4.64 2.52 3.78
CA ARG A 26 -3.83 1.64 4.64
C ARG A 26 -4.53 1.35 5.97
N GLN A 27 -5.09 2.36 6.62
CA GLN A 27 -5.81 2.18 7.89
C GLN A 27 -7.06 1.30 7.70
N MET A 28 -7.78 1.48 6.60
CA MET A 28 -8.91 0.62 6.26
C MET A 28 -8.49 -0.84 6.06
N LEU A 29 -7.40 -1.07 5.31
CA LEU A 29 -6.83 -2.39 5.09
C LEU A 29 -6.46 -3.08 6.40
N ILE A 30 -5.73 -2.38 7.28
CA ILE A 30 -5.34 -2.90 8.60
C ILE A 30 -6.57 -3.23 9.44
N SER A 31 -7.58 -2.36 9.44
CA SER A 31 -8.81 -2.59 10.18
C SER A 31 -9.50 -3.88 9.70
N LEU A 32 -9.67 -4.05 8.38
CA LEU A 32 -10.27 -5.27 7.83
C LEU A 32 -9.44 -6.52 8.16
N PHE A 33 -8.11 -6.44 8.05
CA PHE A 33 -7.20 -7.54 8.38
C PHE A 33 -7.36 -8.02 9.83
N VAL A 34 -7.41 -7.09 10.79
CA VAL A 34 -7.49 -7.42 12.22
C VAL A 34 -8.84 -8.01 12.60
N HIS A 35 -9.93 -7.59 11.94
CA HIS A 35 -11.27 -8.11 12.22
C HIS A 35 -11.57 -9.43 11.49
N LEU A 36 -10.83 -9.78 10.42
CA LEU A 36 -11.06 -11.02 9.66
C LEU A 36 -11.08 -12.29 10.54
N PRO A 37 -10.13 -12.50 11.47
CA PRO A 37 -10.14 -13.66 12.37
C PRO A 37 -11.31 -13.72 13.36
N GLU A 38 -12.02 -12.61 13.59
CA GLU A 38 -13.15 -12.54 14.52
C GLU A 38 -14.45 -13.11 13.92
N HIS A 39 -14.49 -13.32 12.61
CA HIS A 39 -15.67 -13.82 11.91
C HIS A 39 -15.86 -15.33 12.05
N HIS A 40 -17.12 -15.74 12.19
CA HIS A 40 -17.49 -17.16 12.17
C HIS A 40 -17.45 -17.70 10.74
N ILE A 41 -17.14 -18.99 10.59
CA ILE A 41 -17.20 -19.70 9.31
C ILE A 41 -18.68 -19.89 8.94
N ASN A 42 -19.19 -18.97 8.13
CA ASN A 42 -20.56 -18.95 7.61
C ASN A 42 -20.57 -18.30 6.21
N GLU A 43 -21.76 -18.18 5.60
CA GLU A 43 -21.91 -17.60 4.26
C GLU A 43 -21.42 -16.13 4.17
N GLU A 44 -21.41 -15.39 5.28
CA GLU A 44 -20.96 -13.99 5.31
C GLU A 44 -19.43 -13.86 5.27
N LEU A 45 -18.68 -14.88 5.71
CA LEU A 45 -17.22 -14.87 5.73
C LEU A 45 -16.65 -14.60 4.33
N ASN A 46 -17.26 -15.18 3.30
CA ASN A 46 -16.82 -14.99 1.92
C ASN A 46 -16.91 -13.53 1.49
N SER A 47 -18.01 -12.84 1.81
CA SER A 47 -18.14 -11.42 1.51
C SER A 47 -17.14 -10.56 2.29
N LYS A 48 -16.76 -10.98 3.51
CA LYS A 48 -15.72 -10.29 4.31
C LYS A 48 -14.33 -10.48 3.70
N ILE A 49 -13.97 -11.70 3.30
CA ILE A 49 -12.71 -11.99 2.63
C ILE A 49 -12.63 -11.26 1.30
N GLN A 50 -13.71 -11.28 0.51
CA GLN A 50 -13.78 -10.55 -0.76
C GLN A 50 -13.58 -9.04 -0.54
N GLY A 51 -14.29 -8.43 0.42
CA GLY A 51 -14.13 -7.01 0.71
C GLY A 51 -12.73 -6.64 1.21
N PHE A 52 -12.08 -7.53 1.98
CA PHE A 52 -10.67 -7.37 2.34
C PHE A 52 -9.75 -7.42 1.11
N CYS A 53 -9.94 -8.41 0.22
CA CYS A 53 -9.15 -8.54 -1.00
C CYS A 53 -9.33 -7.33 -1.93
N GLU A 54 -10.55 -6.79 -2.07
CA GLU A 54 -10.82 -5.57 -2.84
C GLU A 54 -10.00 -4.39 -2.31
N VAL A 55 -10.08 -4.11 -1.00
CA VAL A 55 -9.31 -3.02 -0.37
C VAL A 55 -7.80 -3.27 -0.43
N LEU A 56 -7.36 -4.52 -0.30
CA LEU A 56 -5.95 -4.89 -0.46
C LEU A 56 -5.47 -4.51 -1.86
N MET A 57 -6.19 -4.94 -2.90
CA MET A 57 -5.85 -4.69 -4.30
C MET A 57 -5.89 -3.20 -4.66
N ASP A 58 -6.87 -2.46 -4.16
CA ASP A 58 -6.93 -1.01 -4.31
C ASP A 58 -5.70 -0.35 -3.67
N TYR A 59 -5.36 -0.71 -2.43
CA TYR A 59 -4.18 -0.20 -1.74
C TYR A 59 -2.86 -0.53 -2.45
N LEU A 60 -2.71 -1.75 -3.00
CA LEU A 60 -1.54 -2.13 -3.81
C LEU A 60 -1.44 -1.22 -5.04
N SER A 61 -2.57 -1.06 -5.74
CA SER A 61 -2.65 -0.39 -7.04
C SER A 61 -2.40 1.10 -6.91
N SER A 62 -3.03 1.77 -5.93
CA SER A 62 -2.79 3.18 -5.61
C SER A 62 -1.31 3.44 -5.30
N GLY A 63 -0.66 2.53 -4.57
CA GLY A 63 0.78 2.57 -4.32
C GLY A 63 1.60 2.59 -5.61
N HIS A 64 1.49 1.53 -6.41
CA HIS A 64 2.32 1.31 -7.61
C HIS A 64 2.04 2.30 -8.75
N PHE A 65 0.78 2.69 -8.96
CA PHE A 65 0.38 3.46 -10.14
C PHE A 65 0.21 4.95 -9.90
N GLU A 66 0.21 5.41 -8.65
CA GLU A 66 0.07 6.83 -8.33
C GLU A 66 1.11 7.30 -7.31
N VAL A 67 1.08 6.74 -6.10
CA VAL A 67 1.82 7.29 -4.96
C VAL A 67 3.33 7.22 -5.16
N TYR A 68 3.87 6.05 -5.54
CA TYR A 68 5.32 5.89 -5.72
C TYR A 68 5.84 6.76 -6.86
N GLU A 69 5.07 6.95 -7.93
CA GLU A 69 5.46 7.84 -9.04
C GLU A 69 5.56 9.29 -8.55
N GLN A 70 4.57 9.77 -7.79
CA GLN A 70 4.58 11.13 -7.26
C GLN A 70 5.75 11.36 -6.29
N LEU A 71 6.01 10.41 -5.40
CA LEU A 71 7.12 10.48 -4.45
C LEU A 71 8.48 10.53 -5.17
N LEU A 72 8.71 9.64 -6.13
CA LEU A 72 9.96 9.62 -6.89
C LEU A 72 10.15 10.89 -7.72
N ARG A 73 9.07 11.40 -8.31
CA ARG A 73 9.11 12.66 -9.04
C ARG A 73 9.49 13.82 -8.13
N GLU A 74 8.97 13.84 -6.90
CA GLU A 74 9.33 14.86 -5.92
C GLU A 74 10.81 14.78 -5.53
N GLY A 75 11.32 13.59 -5.18
CA GLY A 75 12.74 13.42 -4.86
C GLY A 75 13.68 13.79 -6.02
N SER A 76 13.23 13.61 -7.27
CA SER A 76 14.01 14.00 -8.45
C SER A 76 14.25 15.51 -8.58
N ASP A 77 13.46 16.35 -7.89
CA ASP A 77 13.60 17.81 -7.91
C ASP A 77 14.78 18.29 -7.03
N PHE A 78 15.33 17.46 -6.13
CA PHE A 78 16.33 17.87 -5.12
C PHE A 78 17.78 17.44 -5.42
N ALA A 79 17.99 16.42 -6.27
CA ALA A 79 19.32 15.95 -6.72
C ALA A 79 20.31 15.68 -5.57
N ASP A 80 19.84 15.12 -4.44
CA ASP A 80 20.59 14.91 -3.21
C ASP A 80 20.85 13.42 -2.87
N GLY A 81 20.45 12.50 -3.75
CA GLY A 81 20.55 11.05 -3.54
C GLY A 81 19.27 10.39 -3.04
N SER A 82 18.25 11.18 -2.65
CA SER A 82 16.97 10.66 -2.16
C SER A 82 16.23 9.82 -3.20
N LEU A 83 16.33 10.18 -4.48
CA LEU A 83 15.71 9.46 -5.58
C LEU A 83 16.22 8.02 -5.68
N GLU A 84 17.54 7.83 -5.65
CA GLU A 84 18.18 6.52 -5.72
C GLU A 84 17.79 5.66 -4.52
N GLU A 85 17.83 6.23 -3.31
CA GLU A 85 17.41 5.55 -2.09
C GLU A 85 15.94 5.10 -2.16
N GLY A 86 15.05 5.94 -2.68
CA GLY A 86 13.65 5.60 -2.90
C GLY A 86 13.45 4.46 -3.91
N GLN A 87 14.19 4.49 -5.02
CA GLN A 87 14.11 3.45 -6.06
C GLN A 87 14.57 2.07 -5.54
N GLU A 88 15.54 2.03 -4.64
CA GLU A 88 16.03 0.78 -4.03
C GLU A 88 14.99 0.07 -3.14
N LEU A 89 13.92 0.77 -2.74
CA LEU A 89 12.84 0.20 -1.95
C LEU A 89 11.81 -0.56 -2.80
N LEU A 90 11.64 -0.19 -4.08
CA LEU A 90 10.63 -0.80 -4.96
C LEU A 90 10.77 -2.32 -5.11
N PRO A 91 11.97 -2.89 -5.34
CA PRO A 91 12.11 -4.35 -5.44
C PRO A 91 11.78 -5.07 -4.12
N LYS A 92 11.97 -4.40 -2.97
CA LYS A 92 11.62 -4.96 -1.65
C LYS A 92 10.11 -4.95 -1.43
N ILE A 93 9.44 -3.87 -1.85
CA ILE A 93 7.97 -3.77 -1.86
C ILE A 93 7.34 -4.82 -2.78
N GLN A 94 7.97 -5.12 -3.92
CA GLN A 94 7.46 -6.14 -4.87
C GLN A 94 7.25 -7.50 -4.21
N VAL A 95 8.12 -7.91 -3.26
CA VAL A 95 7.99 -9.18 -2.54
C VAL A 95 6.63 -9.28 -1.84
N SER A 96 6.19 -8.21 -1.17
CA SER A 96 4.89 -8.17 -0.51
C SER A 96 3.72 -8.08 -1.50
N THR A 97 3.95 -7.49 -2.68
CA THR A 97 2.96 -7.39 -3.76
C THR A 97 2.66 -8.78 -4.30
N ASP A 98 3.69 -9.59 -4.57
CA ASP A 98 3.53 -10.95 -5.08
C ASP A 98 2.77 -11.83 -4.08
N ILE A 99 3.10 -11.75 -2.78
CA ILE A 99 2.38 -12.48 -1.72
C ILE A 99 0.91 -12.06 -1.63
N ALA A 100 0.61 -10.77 -1.79
CA ALA A 100 -0.76 -10.27 -1.75
C ALA A 100 -1.57 -10.70 -2.98
N LEU A 101 -0.96 -10.75 -4.16
CA LEU A 101 -1.57 -11.27 -5.38
C LEU A 101 -1.89 -12.76 -5.24
N ASP A 102 -0.93 -13.57 -4.78
CA ASP A 102 -1.15 -14.99 -4.53
C ASP A 102 -2.32 -15.20 -3.54
N PHE A 103 -2.36 -14.43 -2.45
CA PHE A 103 -3.45 -14.49 -1.48
C PHE A 103 -4.81 -14.15 -2.10
N ASN A 104 -4.86 -13.08 -2.90
CA ASN A 104 -6.09 -12.68 -3.58
C ASN A 104 -6.58 -13.77 -4.55
N ASP A 105 -5.69 -14.33 -5.34
CA ASP A 105 -6.02 -15.35 -6.34
C ASP A 105 -6.51 -16.65 -5.69
N ASP A 106 -5.92 -17.03 -4.55
CA ASP A 106 -6.29 -18.23 -3.81
C ASP A 106 -7.64 -18.09 -3.06
N PHE A 107 -7.96 -16.90 -2.53
CA PHE A 107 -9.02 -16.77 -1.51
C PHE A 107 -10.13 -15.76 -1.80
N SER A 108 -10.03 -14.92 -2.83
CA SER A 108 -11.06 -13.91 -3.15
C SER A 108 -12.45 -14.51 -3.45
N ASN A 109 -12.53 -15.82 -3.73
CA ASN A 109 -13.78 -16.51 -4.02
C ASN A 109 -13.85 -17.94 -3.42
N LEU A 110 -13.87 -18.05 -2.09
CA LEU A 110 -13.98 -19.31 -1.35
C LEU A 110 -15.42 -19.82 -1.20
N LEU A 111 -16.09 -20.25 -2.26
CA LEU A 111 -17.43 -20.85 -2.14
C LEU A 111 -17.36 -22.25 -1.48
N ASP A 112 -18.12 -22.46 -0.40
CA ASP A 112 -18.20 -23.72 0.37
C ASP A 112 -16.84 -24.34 0.74
N PRO A 113 -15.98 -23.62 1.50
CA PRO A 113 -14.61 -24.04 1.73
C PRO A 113 -14.52 -25.30 2.58
N THR A 114 -13.61 -26.19 2.21
CA THR A 114 -13.24 -27.35 3.04
C THR A 114 -12.45 -26.91 4.27
N VAL A 115 -12.39 -27.78 5.29
CA VAL A 115 -11.55 -27.55 6.49
C VAL A 115 -10.07 -27.33 6.13
N GLN A 116 -9.59 -28.00 5.07
CA GLN A 116 -8.23 -27.82 4.57
C GLN A 116 -8.02 -26.39 4.03
N GLN A 117 -8.94 -25.89 3.20
CA GLN A 117 -8.86 -24.54 2.64
C GLN A 117 -8.94 -23.45 3.72
N ILE A 118 -9.74 -23.66 4.78
CA ILE A 118 -9.77 -22.74 5.93
C ILE A 118 -8.43 -22.70 6.67
N ARG A 119 -7.77 -23.86 6.83
CA ARG A 119 -6.43 -23.91 7.41
C ARG A 119 -5.41 -23.20 6.53
N GLU A 120 -5.42 -23.46 5.22
CA GLU A 120 -4.53 -22.81 4.24
C GLU A 120 -4.73 -21.29 4.22
N PHE A 121 -5.99 -20.83 4.26
CA PHE A 121 -6.34 -19.42 4.40
C PHE A 121 -5.69 -18.81 5.65
N SER A 122 -5.81 -19.44 6.82
CA SER A 122 -5.22 -18.91 8.04
C SER A 122 -3.69 -18.84 7.97
N GLU A 123 -3.03 -19.80 7.33
CA GLU A 123 -1.58 -19.82 7.15
C GLU A 123 -1.13 -18.69 6.21
N HIS A 124 -1.83 -18.52 5.08
CA HIS A 124 -1.54 -17.48 4.11
C HIS A 124 -1.88 -16.07 4.64
N LEU A 125 -2.94 -15.92 5.43
CA LEU A 125 -3.30 -14.66 6.07
C LEU A 125 -2.21 -14.22 7.05
N SER A 126 -1.63 -15.15 7.82
CA SER A 126 -0.48 -14.85 8.70
C SER A 126 0.73 -14.37 7.90
N LYS A 127 1.09 -15.08 6.83
CA LYS A 127 2.20 -14.71 5.95
C LYS A 127 1.98 -13.34 5.29
N LEU A 128 0.75 -13.06 4.86
CA LEU A 128 0.37 -11.77 4.30
C LEU A 128 0.54 -10.65 5.34
N GLY A 129 0.13 -10.87 6.59
CA GLY A 129 0.29 -9.90 7.67
C GLY A 129 1.76 -9.52 7.91
N GLU A 130 2.66 -10.50 7.98
CA GLU A 130 4.10 -10.27 8.11
C GLU A 130 4.67 -9.49 6.91
N ALA A 131 4.25 -9.85 5.69
CA ALA A 131 4.68 -9.17 4.48
C ALA A 131 4.18 -7.71 4.42
N LEU A 132 2.94 -7.45 4.85
CA LEU A 132 2.36 -6.12 4.93
C LEU A 132 3.05 -5.25 5.98
N GLU A 133 3.41 -5.81 7.15
CA GLU A 133 4.15 -5.06 8.16
C GLU A 133 5.50 -4.56 7.63
N GLU A 134 6.26 -5.42 6.96
CA GLU A 134 7.52 -5.02 6.34
C GLU A 134 7.30 -4.01 5.21
N ARG A 135 6.26 -4.22 4.39
CA ARG A 135 5.88 -3.27 3.36
C ARG A 135 5.62 -1.88 3.93
N PHE A 136 4.84 -1.77 5.01
CA PHE A 136 4.51 -0.47 5.59
C PHE A 136 5.77 0.27 6.07
N LYS A 137 6.76 -0.45 6.63
CA LYS A 137 8.06 0.14 7.01
C LYS A 137 8.82 0.69 5.80
N LEU A 138 8.85 -0.04 4.69
CA LEU A 138 9.49 0.39 3.44
C LEU A 138 8.80 1.61 2.85
N GLU A 139 7.47 1.65 2.90
CA GLU A 139 6.68 2.77 2.41
C GLU A 139 6.85 4.02 3.29
N ASP A 140 6.89 3.85 4.60
CA ASP A 140 7.19 4.94 5.54
C ASP A 140 8.59 5.49 5.31
N GLN A 141 9.57 4.62 5.03
CA GLN A 141 10.92 5.03 4.64
C GLN A 141 10.90 5.82 3.32
N MET A 142 10.13 5.37 2.33
CA MET A 142 9.99 6.06 1.05
C MET A 142 9.42 7.47 1.23
N ILE A 143 8.36 7.63 2.03
CA ILE A 143 7.77 8.93 2.36
C ILE A 143 8.77 9.81 3.11
N ALA A 144 9.52 9.25 4.06
CA ALA A 144 10.49 9.99 4.84
C ALA A 144 11.61 10.57 3.96
N VAL A 145 12.17 9.75 3.07
CA VAL A 145 13.31 10.10 2.21
C VAL A 145 12.91 11.04 1.06
N LEU A 146 11.75 10.83 0.45
CA LEU A 146 11.37 11.56 -0.76
C LEU A 146 10.49 12.78 -0.50
N HIS A 147 9.73 12.79 0.59
CA HIS A 147 8.76 13.87 0.88
C HIS A 147 9.09 14.65 2.16
N THR A 148 9.31 13.96 3.27
CA THR A 148 9.43 14.62 4.59
C THR A 148 10.77 15.37 4.74
N SER A 149 11.86 14.80 4.23
CA SER A 149 13.21 15.40 4.20
C SER A 149 13.24 16.79 3.56
N HIS A 150 12.38 17.03 2.57
CA HIS A 150 12.37 18.25 1.76
C HIS A 150 11.41 19.33 2.28
N ARG A 151 10.67 19.05 3.36
CA ARG A 151 9.65 19.94 3.92
C ARG A 151 10.17 21.34 4.24
N GLU A 152 11.36 21.43 4.84
CA GLU A 152 11.95 22.73 5.21
C GLU A 152 12.43 23.52 3.99
N VAL A 153 12.87 22.84 2.93
CA VAL A 153 13.35 23.44 1.69
C VAL A 153 12.19 24.05 0.88
N VAL A 154 11.03 23.41 0.88
CA VAL A 154 9.82 23.88 0.16
C VAL A 154 9.05 24.95 0.95
N ALA A 155 9.21 25.00 2.27
CA ALA A 155 8.54 25.97 3.14
C ALA A 155 9.24 27.34 3.23
N GLY A 156 10.53 27.41 2.89
CA GLY A 156 11.34 28.64 2.84
C GLY A 156 11.14 29.44 1.56
#